data_AF-A0A924TAC2-F1
#
_entry.id   AF-A0A924TAC2-F1
#
_cell.length_a   1.000
_cell.length_b   1.000
_cell.length_c   1.000
_cell.angle_alpha   90.00
_cell.angle_beta   90.00
_cell.angle_gamma   90.00
#
_symmetry.space_group_name_H-M   'P 1'
#
loop_
_entity.id
_entity.type
_entity.pdbx_description
1 polymer ?
#
loop_
_entity_poly.entity_id
_entity_poly.type
_entity_poly.pdbx_seq_one_letter_code
_entity_poly.pdbx_strand_id
1 'polypeptide(L)'
;MAKHADPTALAALARRSYVEGLLRGLPNVVQAIEAEARKQLSQSAENAVVMRRRDAMEDLSKAAPFWLQSAVGMLRGALLTGVISASRPSDLPPPSSRSAVADVGLTLVDNDTIEIEILSSRLALAMMDMASWEFTDLRSRMTTLEGRDELASNDVLRPHVLARIVTSAWRSAGLGQGTWRTVQAAIHDEFSHFAAESYH
;
A
#
# COMPACT_ATOMS: atom_id res chain seq x y z
N MET A 1 -14.20 4.85 -40.77
CA MET A 1 -15.05 4.93 -39.56
C MET A 1 -14.20 4.49 -38.39
N ALA A 2 -13.87 5.41 -37.47
CA ALA A 2 -13.06 5.09 -36.30
C ALA A 2 -13.86 4.15 -35.39
N LYS A 3 -13.30 2.98 -35.08
CA LYS A 3 -13.89 2.00 -34.18
C LYS A 3 -13.90 2.65 -32.79
N HIS A 4 -15.03 3.16 -32.33
CA HIS A 4 -15.15 3.67 -30.96
C HIS A 4 -14.75 2.52 -30.02
N ALA A 5 -13.71 2.74 -29.22
CA ALA A 5 -13.27 1.74 -28.24
C ALA A 5 -14.40 1.52 -27.22
N ASP A 6 -14.66 0.25 -26.90
CA ASP A 6 -15.65 -0.13 -25.89
C ASP A 6 -15.30 0.58 -24.56
N PRO A 7 -16.21 1.41 -23.99
CA PRO A 7 -15.96 2.13 -22.73
C PRO A 7 -15.52 1.22 -21.58
N THR A 8 -16.05 0.00 -21.53
CA THR A 8 -15.69 -1.00 -20.52
C THR A 8 -14.24 -1.48 -20.71
N ALA A 9 -13.84 -1.69 -21.96
CA ALA A 9 -12.47 -2.07 -22.30
C ALA A 9 -11.47 -0.94 -21.99
N LEU A 10 -11.86 0.33 -22.20
CA LEU A 10 -11.06 1.49 -21.81
C LEU A 10 -10.91 1.60 -20.28
N ALA A 11 -11.97 1.37 -19.52
CA ALA A 11 -11.91 1.35 -18.05
C ALA A 11 -10.99 0.23 -17.52
N ALA A 12 -11.07 -0.97 -18.12
CA ALA A 12 -10.17 -2.07 -17.78
C ALA A 12 -8.70 -1.74 -18.13
N LEU A 13 -8.47 -1.13 -19.30
CA LEU A 13 -7.14 -0.69 -19.72
C LEU A 13 -6.57 0.38 -18.79
N ALA A 14 -7.38 1.34 -18.34
CA ALA A 14 -6.97 2.38 -17.40
C ALA A 14 -6.49 1.78 -16.07
N ARG A 15 -7.25 0.83 -15.50
CA ARG A 15 -6.81 0.11 -14.28
C ARG A 15 -5.52 -0.65 -14.47
N ARG A 16 -5.40 -1.35 -15.61
CA ARG A 16 -4.18 -2.09 -15.93
C ARG A 16 -2.98 -1.16 -16.05
N SER A 17 -3.11 -0.06 -16.79
CA SER A 17 -2.06 0.95 -16.95
C SER A 17 -1.65 1.56 -15.61
N TYR A 18 -2.62 1.88 -14.76
CA TYR A 18 -2.38 2.36 -13.40
C TYR A 18 -1.57 1.35 -12.57
N VAL A 19 -1.99 0.09 -12.53
CA VAL A 19 -1.27 -0.96 -11.80
C VAL A 19 0.12 -1.20 -12.36
N GLU A 20 0.29 -1.18 -13.69
CA GLU A 20 1.60 -1.28 -14.33
C GLU A 20 2.51 -0.07 -14.01
N GLY A 21 1.93 1.13 -13.90
CA GLY A 21 2.61 2.32 -13.37
C GLY A 21 3.09 2.12 -11.94
N LEU A 22 2.19 1.67 -11.05
CA LEU A 22 2.52 1.39 -9.66
C LEU A 22 3.64 0.34 -9.54
N LEU A 23 3.57 -0.75 -10.31
CA LEU A 23 4.58 -1.81 -10.32
C LEU A 23 5.96 -1.32 -10.75
N ARG A 24 6.03 -0.34 -11.67
CA ARG A 24 7.28 0.25 -12.14
C ARG A 24 7.87 1.25 -11.13
N GLY A 25 7.04 2.03 -10.46
CA GLY A 25 7.49 3.09 -9.55
C GLY A 25 7.77 2.63 -8.12
N LEU A 26 7.07 1.60 -7.64
CA LEU A 26 7.17 1.14 -6.25
C LEU A 26 8.61 0.82 -5.77
N PRO A 27 9.50 0.22 -6.58
CA PRO A 27 10.90 0.03 -6.17
C PRO A 27 11.62 1.34 -5.82
N ASN A 28 11.35 2.42 -6.57
CA ASN A 28 11.96 3.72 -6.33
C ASN A 28 11.44 4.36 -5.04
N VAL A 29 10.15 4.20 -4.75
CA VAL A 29 9.53 4.67 -3.50
C VAL A 29 10.17 3.98 -2.29
N VAL A 30 10.32 2.65 -2.33
CA VAL A 30 10.97 1.91 -1.24
C VAL A 30 12.42 2.36 -1.06
N GLN A 31 13.16 2.55 -2.16
CA GLN A 31 14.52 3.05 -2.12
C GLN A 31 14.62 4.47 -1.53
N ALA A 32 13.68 5.35 -1.87
CA ALA A 32 13.63 6.72 -1.35
C ALA A 32 13.35 6.74 0.16
N ILE A 33 12.44 5.90 0.64
CA ILE A 33 12.15 5.72 2.07
C ILE A 33 13.40 5.23 2.82
N GLU A 34 14.13 4.23 2.29
CA GLU A 34 15.39 3.78 2.87
C GLU A 34 16.46 4.87 2.87
N ALA A 35 16.52 5.69 1.81
CA ALA A 35 17.46 6.80 1.72
C ALA A 35 17.17 7.90 2.75
N GLU A 36 15.90 8.26 2.93
CA GLU A 36 15.49 9.24 3.94
C GLU A 36 15.69 8.70 5.37
N ALA A 37 15.38 7.42 5.62
CA ALA A 37 15.67 6.77 6.89
C ALA A 37 17.19 6.79 7.20
N ARG A 38 18.04 6.52 6.20
CA ARG A 38 19.50 6.62 6.33
C ARG A 38 19.96 8.06 6.59
N LYS A 39 19.34 9.04 5.96
CA LYS A 39 19.61 10.47 6.20
C LYS A 39 19.20 10.90 7.61
N GLN A 40 18.13 10.34 8.18
CA GLN A 40 17.76 10.61 9.58
C GLN A 40 18.77 10.07 10.59
N LEU A 41 19.55 9.03 10.25
CA LEU A 41 20.63 8.53 11.11
C LEU A 41 21.80 9.51 11.26
N SER A 42 22.07 10.32 10.23
CA SER A 42 23.18 11.29 10.29
C SER A 42 22.82 12.57 11.06
N GLN A 43 21.55 12.76 11.41
CA GLN A 43 21.09 13.89 12.19
C GLN A 43 21.37 13.68 13.68
N SER A 44 21.89 14.72 14.33
CA SER A 44 22.10 14.73 15.79
C SER A 44 20.76 14.67 16.53
N ALA A 45 20.68 13.82 17.55
CA ALA A 45 19.52 13.66 18.43
C ALA A 45 19.96 13.08 19.78
N GLU A 46 19.03 12.97 20.72
CA GLU A 46 19.25 12.25 21.98
C GLU A 46 19.66 10.80 21.74
N ASN A 47 20.53 10.24 22.59
CA ASN A 47 21.07 8.88 22.43
C ASN A 47 19.97 7.81 22.23
N ALA A 48 18.86 7.90 22.97
CA ALA A 48 17.75 6.96 22.84
C ALA A 48 17.08 7.02 21.45
N VAL A 49 17.00 8.20 20.84
CA VAL A 49 16.45 8.41 19.49
C VAL A 49 17.41 7.87 18.44
N VAL A 50 18.72 8.13 18.59
CA VAL A 50 19.74 7.61 17.68
C VAL A 50 19.73 6.09 17.65
N MET A 51 19.66 5.44 18.82
CA MET A 51 19.57 3.97 18.89
C MET A 51 18.29 3.45 18.22
N ARG A 52 17.14 4.05 18.51
CA ARG A 52 15.87 3.66 17.87
C ARG A 52 15.91 3.80 16.34
N ARG A 53 16.49 4.89 15.82
CA ARG A 53 16.67 5.09 14.38
C ARG A 53 17.58 4.03 13.79
N ARG A 54 18.67 3.68 14.49
CA ARG A 54 19.62 2.65 14.05
C ARG A 54 18.96 1.28 13.94
N ASP A 55 18.24 0.87 14.98
CA ASP A 55 17.51 -0.40 14.99
C ASP A 55 16.45 -0.43 13.87
N ALA A 56 15.68 0.65 13.73
CA ALA A 56 14.67 0.77 12.67
C ALA A 56 15.28 0.71 11.26
N MET A 57 16.44 1.33 11.03
CA MET A 57 17.13 1.26 9.73
C MET A 57 17.64 -0.15 9.46
N GLU A 58 18.17 -0.83 10.47
CA GLU A 58 18.64 -2.20 10.34
C GLU A 58 17.47 -3.14 9.96
N ASP A 59 16.36 -3.06 10.68
CA ASP A 59 15.13 -3.81 10.38
C ASP A 59 14.60 -3.50 8.98
N LEU A 60 14.50 -2.20 8.64
CA LEU A 60 14.02 -1.76 7.33
C LEU A 60 14.92 -2.31 6.21
N SER A 61 16.24 -2.18 6.32
CA SER A 61 17.16 -2.64 5.28
C SER A 61 17.12 -4.15 5.03
N LYS A 62 16.90 -4.93 6.09
CA LYS A 62 16.76 -6.39 5.99
C LYS A 62 15.43 -6.79 5.36
N ALA A 63 14.35 -6.11 5.71
CA ALA A 63 13.00 -6.48 5.31
C ALA A 63 12.52 -5.80 4.01
N ALA A 64 13.16 -4.71 3.56
CA ALA A 64 12.76 -3.94 2.38
C ALA A 64 12.57 -4.80 1.11
N PRO A 65 13.45 -5.77 0.78
CA PRO A 65 13.22 -6.65 -0.37
C PRO A 65 11.94 -7.48 -0.24
N PHE A 66 11.66 -8.01 0.96
CA PHE A 66 10.45 -8.79 1.24
C PHE A 66 9.20 -7.93 1.21
N TRP A 67 9.27 -6.72 1.78
CA TRP A 67 8.19 -5.75 1.75
C TRP A 67 7.80 -5.39 0.31
N LEU A 68 8.79 -5.04 -0.52
CA LEU A 68 8.58 -4.75 -1.95
C LEU A 68 7.99 -5.96 -2.69
N GLN A 69 8.54 -7.16 -2.47
CA GLN A 69 8.04 -8.38 -3.12
C GLN A 69 6.59 -8.69 -2.74
N SER A 70 6.22 -8.56 -1.47
CA SER A 70 4.85 -8.75 -1.00
C SER A 70 3.89 -7.72 -1.62
N ALA A 71 4.26 -6.44 -1.64
CA ALA A 71 3.44 -5.39 -2.24
C ALA A 71 3.26 -5.59 -3.77
N VAL A 72 4.33 -5.93 -4.48
CA VAL A 72 4.30 -6.30 -5.91
C VAL A 72 3.40 -7.51 -6.15
N GLY A 73 3.47 -8.53 -5.29
CA GLY A 73 2.61 -9.71 -5.36
C GLY A 73 1.12 -9.36 -5.27
N MET A 74 0.75 -8.52 -4.30
CA MET A 74 -0.63 -8.05 -4.14
C MET A 74 -1.11 -7.21 -5.33
N LEU A 75 -0.28 -6.28 -5.82
CA LEU A 75 -0.60 -5.46 -7.00
C LEU A 75 -0.78 -6.29 -8.27
N ARG A 76 0.08 -7.29 -8.49
CA ARG A 76 -0.07 -8.22 -9.63
C ARG A 76 -1.39 -8.98 -9.59
N GLY A 77 -1.89 -9.30 -8.39
CA GLY A 77 -3.22 -9.89 -8.20
C GLY A 77 -4.36 -9.03 -8.78
N ALA A 78 -4.24 -7.70 -8.76
CA ALA A 78 -5.23 -6.79 -9.32
C ALA A 78 -5.21 -6.69 -10.85
N LEU A 79 -4.17 -7.16 -11.55
CA LEU A 79 -4.09 -7.03 -13.02
C LEU A 79 -5.20 -7.79 -13.76
N LEU A 80 -5.77 -8.82 -13.13
CA LEU A 80 -6.81 -9.67 -13.74
C LEU A 80 -8.22 -9.06 -13.59
N THR A 81 -8.51 -8.44 -12.45
CA THR A 81 -9.88 -8.04 -12.06
C THR A 81 -10.04 -6.54 -11.86
N GLY A 82 -8.95 -5.78 -11.74
CA GLY A 82 -8.96 -4.37 -11.35
C GLY A 82 -9.40 -4.12 -9.90
N VAL A 83 -9.67 -5.19 -9.15
CA VAL A 83 -10.15 -5.15 -7.77
C VAL A 83 -9.23 -6.03 -6.94
N ILE A 84 -8.73 -5.48 -5.83
CA ILE A 84 -7.97 -6.26 -4.86
C ILE A 84 -8.99 -6.95 -3.97
N SER A 85 -8.99 -8.28 -3.92
CA SER A 85 -9.81 -9.00 -2.94
C SER A 85 -9.59 -8.37 -1.57
N ALA A 86 -10.68 -8.01 -0.89
CA ALA A 86 -10.61 -7.64 0.52
C ALA A 86 -10.27 -8.91 1.28
N SER A 87 -9.00 -9.32 1.24
CA SER A 87 -8.47 -10.17 2.28
C SER A 87 -8.65 -9.34 3.53
N ARG A 88 -9.63 -9.72 4.37
CA ARG A 88 -9.49 -9.41 5.78
C ARG A 88 -8.08 -9.91 6.15
N PRO A 89 -7.31 -9.25 7.01
CA PRO A 89 -5.99 -9.75 7.40
C PRO A 89 -6.00 -11.23 7.84
N SER A 90 -7.17 -11.74 8.28
CA SER A 90 -7.48 -13.14 8.58
C SER A 90 -7.65 -14.09 7.39
N ASP A 91 -7.75 -13.62 6.14
CA ASP A 91 -7.86 -14.42 4.92
C ASP A 91 -6.50 -14.60 4.19
N LEU A 92 -5.42 -14.02 4.72
CA LEU A 92 -4.08 -14.35 4.24
C LEU A 92 -3.71 -15.71 4.84
N PRO A 93 -3.35 -16.73 4.01
CA PRO A 93 -2.93 -18.00 4.55
C PRO A 93 -1.72 -17.77 5.46
N PRO A 94 -1.75 -18.23 6.73
CA PRO A 94 -0.60 -18.10 7.60
C PRO A 94 0.61 -18.78 6.94
N PRO A 95 1.83 -18.25 7.10
CA PRO A 95 3.03 -18.92 6.62
C PRO A 95 3.04 -20.33 7.21
N SER A 96 2.99 -21.33 6.33
CA SER A 96 2.76 -22.74 6.63
C SER A 96 3.57 -23.23 7.84
N SER A 97 2.95 -23.16 9.02
CA SER A 97 3.48 -23.75 10.24
C SER A 97 2.65 -25.00 10.49
N ARG A 98 3.27 -26.16 10.24
CA ARG A 98 2.64 -27.47 10.43
C ARG A 98 2.36 -27.71 11.91
N SER A 99 1.15 -27.44 12.39
CA SER A 99 0.49 -28.23 13.45
C SER A 99 -0.95 -27.81 13.72
N ALA A 100 -1.83 -28.82 13.68
CA ALA A 100 -3.02 -29.04 14.51
C ALA A 100 -4.21 -28.06 14.44
N VAL A 101 -5.20 -28.47 13.64
CA VAL A 101 -6.61 -28.75 13.97
C VAL A 101 -7.22 -28.12 15.24
N ALA A 102 -8.31 -27.36 14.99
CA ALA A 102 -9.50 -27.10 15.82
C ALA A 102 -9.37 -26.27 17.11
N ASP A 103 -9.77 -25.00 17.02
CA ASP A 103 -10.77 -24.43 17.92
C ASP A 103 -11.48 -23.26 17.20
N VAL A 104 -12.80 -23.32 17.04
CA VAL A 104 -13.62 -22.17 16.62
C VAL A 104 -13.87 -21.33 17.87
N GLY A 105 -12.78 -20.79 18.39
CA GLY A 105 -12.78 -19.81 19.46
C GLY A 105 -13.02 -18.44 18.86
N LEU A 106 -13.86 -17.64 19.52
CA LEU A 106 -13.95 -16.20 19.33
C LEU A 106 -12.53 -15.63 19.41
N THR A 107 -11.90 -15.49 18.25
CA THR A 107 -10.50 -15.14 18.12
C THR A 107 -10.44 -13.66 18.41
N LEU A 108 -9.87 -13.31 19.56
CA LEU A 108 -9.54 -11.95 19.94
C LEU A 108 -9.03 -11.24 18.68
N VAL A 109 -9.67 -10.15 18.28
CA VAL A 109 -9.08 -9.31 17.23
C VAL A 109 -7.73 -8.88 17.78
N ASP A 110 -6.65 -9.46 17.24
CA ASP A 110 -5.29 -9.13 17.67
C ASP A 110 -5.13 -7.61 17.62
N ASN A 111 -4.61 -7.02 18.70
CA ASN A 111 -4.31 -5.59 18.78
C ASN A 111 -3.55 -5.11 17.53
N ASP A 112 -2.66 -5.96 17.00
CA ASP A 112 -1.90 -5.73 15.77
C ASP A 112 -2.76 -5.54 14.51
N THR A 113 -3.96 -6.13 14.46
CA THR A 113 -4.91 -5.97 13.35
C THR A 113 -5.60 -4.60 13.40
N ILE A 114 -5.99 -4.12 14.58
CA ILE A 114 -6.55 -2.77 14.71
C ILE A 114 -5.48 -1.73 14.38
N GLU A 115 -4.26 -1.95 14.87
CA GLU A 115 -3.16 -1.04 14.62
C GLU A 115 -2.81 -0.94 13.13
N ILE A 116 -2.77 -2.06 12.39
CA ILE A 116 -2.49 -1.99 10.95
C ILE A 116 -3.61 -1.28 10.17
N GLU A 117 -4.87 -1.42 10.60
CA GLU A 117 -5.99 -0.68 10.01
C GLU A 117 -5.90 0.82 10.28
N ILE A 118 -5.48 1.22 11.48
CA ILE A 118 -5.22 2.63 11.82
C ILE A 118 -4.07 3.18 10.95
N LEU A 119 -2.97 2.44 10.81
CA LEU A 119 -1.85 2.85 9.96
C LEU A 119 -2.28 2.98 8.49
N SER A 120 -3.04 2.02 7.98
CA SER A 120 -3.58 2.06 6.62
C SER A 120 -4.49 3.26 6.41
N SER A 121 -5.36 3.58 7.37
CA SER A 121 -6.28 4.70 7.27
C SER A 121 -5.54 6.04 7.28
N ARG A 122 -4.51 6.18 8.12
CA ARG A 122 -3.68 7.39 8.18
C ARG A 122 -2.85 7.60 6.93
N LEU A 123 -2.28 6.53 6.38
CA LEU A 123 -1.56 6.60 5.13
C LEU A 123 -2.51 6.97 3.98
N ALA A 124 -3.69 6.35 3.92
CA ALA A 124 -4.71 6.68 2.92
C ALA A 124 -5.12 8.16 2.98
N LEU A 125 -5.29 8.70 4.20
CA LEU A 125 -5.61 10.11 4.40
C LEU A 125 -4.49 11.01 3.88
N ALA A 126 -3.23 10.74 4.23
CA ALA A 126 -2.08 11.52 3.74
C ALA A 126 -1.99 11.52 2.20
N MET A 127 -2.21 10.36 1.57
CA MET A 127 -2.22 10.24 0.12
C MET A 127 -3.40 11.01 -0.51
N MET A 128 -4.58 10.94 0.11
CA MET A 128 -5.77 11.68 -0.35
C MET A 128 -5.57 13.19 -0.22
N ASP A 129 -4.97 13.69 0.87
CA ASP A 129 -4.75 15.11 1.07
C ASP A 129 -3.90 15.72 -0.07
N MET A 130 -2.96 14.95 -0.62
CA MET A 130 -2.14 15.34 -1.77
C MET A 130 -2.84 15.09 -3.12
N ALA A 131 -3.41 13.91 -3.32
CA ALA A 131 -3.90 13.43 -4.63
C ALA A 131 -5.41 13.64 -4.85
N SER A 132 -6.06 14.48 -4.02
CA SER A 132 -7.53 14.65 -4.04
C SER A 132 -8.07 15.10 -5.40
N TRP A 133 -7.36 15.99 -6.07
CA TRP A 133 -7.80 16.58 -7.34
C TRP A 133 -7.66 15.57 -8.49
N GLU A 134 -6.51 14.94 -8.58
CA GLU A 134 -6.14 13.94 -9.57
C GLU A 134 -7.04 12.71 -9.45
N PHE A 135 -7.27 12.23 -8.22
CA PHE A 135 -8.19 11.13 -7.98
C PHE A 135 -9.63 11.50 -8.33
N THR A 136 -10.07 12.73 -8.04
CA THR A 136 -11.43 13.18 -8.37
C THR A 136 -11.66 13.23 -9.88
N ASP A 137 -10.69 13.75 -10.65
CA ASP A 137 -10.72 13.74 -12.11
C ASP A 137 -10.78 12.31 -12.66
N LEU A 138 -9.85 11.45 -12.25
CA LEU A 138 -9.81 10.05 -12.68
C LEU A 138 -11.11 9.32 -12.34
N ARG A 139 -11.62 9.49 -11.11
CA ARG A 139 -12.89 8.89 -10.68
C ARG A 139 -14.03 9.30 -11.59
N SER A 140 -14.16 10.59 -11.91
CA SER A 140 -15.21 11.11 -12.81
C SER A 140 -15.14 10.49 -14.21
N ARG A 141 -13.94 10.32 -14.74
CA ARG A 141 -13.72 9.70 -16.05
C ARG A 141 -14.08 8.21 -16.01
N MET A 142 -13.69 7.52 -14.96
CA MET A 142 -13.97 6.09 -14.77
C MET A 142 -15.47 5.81 -14.57
N THR A 143 -16.16 6.60 -13.75
CA THR A 143 -17.62 6.47 -13.55
C THR A 143 -18.39 6.73 -14.84
N THR A 144 -17.95 7.70 -15.65
CA THR A 144 -18.50 7.96 -16.99
C THR A 144 -18.30 6.77 -17.93
N LEU A 145 -17.09 6.19 -17.97
CA LEU A 145 -16.79 5.03 -18.82
C LEU A 145 -17.59 3.78 -18.43
N GLU A 146 -17.89 3.62 -17.14
CA GLU A 146 -18.53 2.42 -16.60
C GLU A 146 -20.05 2.57 -16.42
N GLY A 147 -20.59 3.78 -16.61
CA GLY A 147 -22.02 4.06 -16.43
C GLY A 147 -22.52 3.83 -15.00
N ARG A 148 -21.65 4.01 -14.00
CA ARG A 148 -21.96 3.83 -12.57
C ARG A 148 -21.57 5.06 -11.78
N ASP A 149 -22.27 5.32 -10.68
CA ASP A 149 -22.05 6.54 -9.88
C ASP A 149 -20.75 6.49 -9.07
N GLU A 150 -20.27 5.29 -8.72
CA GLU A 150 -19.09 5.11 -7.86
C GLU A 150 -18.22 3.93 -8.26
N LEU A 151 -16.92 4.05 -7.98
CA LEU A 151 -15.97 2.94 -8.08
C LEU A 151 -16.27 1.86 -7.03
N ALA A 152 -15.92 0.60 -7.29
CA ALA A 152 -16.06 -0.45 -6.26
C ALA A 152 -15.21 -0.13 -5.02
N SER A 153 -15.64 -0.52 -3.82
CA SER A 153 -14.90 -0.18 -2.57
C SER A 153 -13.46 -0.69 -2.54
N ASN A 154 -13.17 -1.79 -3.26
CA ASN A 154 -11.84 -2.39 -3.38
C ASN A 154 -11.18 -2.15 -4.75
N ASP A 155 -11.69 -1.19 -5.51
CA ASP A 155 -11.11 -0.80 -6.81
C ASP A 155 -9.68 -0.30 -6.61
N VAL A 156 -8.74 -0.84 -7.41
CA VAL A 156 -7.30 -0.57 -7.26
C VAL A 156 -6.95 0.91 -7.42
N LEU A 157 -7.80 1.67 -8.12
CA LEU A 157 -7.63 3.11 -8.32
C LEU A 157 -7.82 3.94 -7.05
N ARG A 158 -8.42 3.38 -5.98
CA ARG A 158 -8.70 4.13 -4.74
C ARG A 158 -7.44 4.20 -3.84
N PRO A 159 -7.05 5.37 -3.30
CA PRO A 159 -5.85 5.50 -2.45
C PRO A 159 -5.82 4.57 -1.24
N HIS A 160 -6.97 4.35 -0.60
CA HIS A 160 -7.04 3.44 0.55
C HIS A 160 -6.72 1.98 0.21
N VAL A 161 -6.91 1.56 -1.05
CA VAL A 161 -6.52 0.21 -1.49
C VAL A 161 -5.01 0.11 -1.58
N LEU A 162 -4.34 1.14 -2.11
CA LEU A 162 -2.87 1.19 -2.14
C LEU A 162 -2.30 1.26 -0.72
N ALA A 163 -2.83 2.11 0.15
CA ALA A 163 -2.42 2.18 1.56
C ALA A 163 -2.58 0.83 2.28
N ARG A 164 -3.66 0.10 2.01
CA ARG A 164 -3.87 -1.25 2.55
C ARG A 164 -2.82 -2.24 2.03
N ILE A 165 -2.51 -2.22 0.73
CA ILE A 165 -1.44 -3.06 0.16
C ILE A 165 -0.11 -2.78 0.86
N VAL A 166 0.25 -1.51 1.00
CA VAL A 166 1.54 -1.09 1.59
C VAL A 166 1.68 -1.58 3.03
N THR A 167 0.64 -1.37 3.84
CA THR A 167 0.61 -1.77 5.25
C THR A 167 0.48 -3.28 5.45
N SER A 168 -0.33 -3.97 4.65
CA SER A 168 -0.37 -5.44 4.65
C SER A 168 0.99 -6.02 4.27
N ALA A 169 1.65 -5.49 3.24
CA ALA A 169 2.98 -5.94 2.83
C ALA A 169 4.05 -5.68 3.90
N TRP A 170 3.95 -4.55 4.61
CA TRP A 170 4.83 -4.22 5.74
C TRP A 170 4.73 -5.28 6.83
N ARG A 171 3.51 -5.66 7.21
CA ARG A 171 3.26 -6.73 8.19
C ARG A 171 3.75 -8.09 7.70
N SER A 172 3.50 -8.44 6.43
CA SER A 172 3.97 -9.70 5.84
C SER A 172 5.50 -9.80 5.77
N ALA A 173 6.21 -8.67 5.69
CA ALA A 173 7.67 -8.62 5.73
C ALA A 173 8.26 -8.73 7.16
N GLY A 174 7.41 -8.84 8.18
CA GLY A 174 7.83 -8.94 9.58
C GLY A 174 8.27 -7.61 10.20
N LEU A 175 8.01 -6.47 9.54
CA LEU A 175 8.37 -5.17 10.06
C LEU A 175 7.41 -4.73 11.18
N GLY A 176 8.00 -4.37 12.32
CA GLY A 176 7.24 -3.96 13.50
C GLY A 176 6.68 -2.54 13.41
N GLN A 177 5.75 -2.23 14.31
CA GLN A 177 5.18 -0.90 14.44
C GLN A 177 6.19 0.16 14.92
N GLY A 178 7.16 -0.22 15.75
CA GLY A 178 8.20 0.68 16.23
C GLY A 178 9.03 1.24 15.07
N THR A 179 9.41 0.35 14.14
CA THR A 179 10.07 0.70 12.88
C THR A 179 9.18 1.60 12.04
N TRP A 180 7.89 1.26 11.85
CA TRP A 180 6.95 2.10 11.12
C TRP A 180 6.89 3.52 11.68
N ARG A 181 6.66 3.67 12.99
CA ARG A 181 6.55 4.99 13.65
C ARG A 181 7.83 5.82 13.46
N THR A 182 8.98 5.16 13.41
CA THR A 182 10.27 5.83 13.22
C THR A 182 10.43 6.37 11.79
N VAL A 183 9.96 5.64 10.77
CA VAL A 183 10.07 6.05 9.35
C VAL A 183 8.76 6.60 8.77
N GLN A 184 7.73 6.79 9.59
CA GLN A 184 6.37 7.12 9.16
C GLN A 184 6.32 8.37 8.28
N ALA A 185 7.08 9.41 8.63
CA ALA A 185 7.12 10.64 7.86
C ALA A 185 7.60 10.40 6.42
N ALA A 186 8.67 9.62 6.24
CA ALA A 186 9.19 9.27 4.92
C ALA A 186 8.19 8.41 4.14
N ILE A 187 7.55 7.42 4.79
CA ILE A 187 6.52 6.60 4.15
C ILE A 187 5.36 7.48 3.66
N HIS A 188 4.82 8.33 4.53
CA HIS A 188 3.69 9.18 4.18
C HIS A 188 4.04 10.14 3.05
N ASP A 189 5.20 10.78 3.11
CA ASP A 189 5.63 11.75 2.10
C ASP A 189 5.81 11.07 0.73
N GLU A 190 6.61 10.00 0.66
CA GLU A 190 6.93 9.30 -0.58
C GLU A 190 5.70 8.64 -1.22
N PHE A 191 4.84 7.99 -0.43
CA PHE A 191 3.60 7.40 -0.98
C PHE A 191 2.56 8.43 -1.39
N SER A 192 2.53 9.62 -0.78
CA SER A 192 1.59 10.68 -1.17
C SER A 192 1.97 11.28 -2.52
N HIS A 193 3.26 11.59 -2.72
CA HIS A 193 3.78 12.01 -4.02
C HIS A 193 3.56 10.94 -5.09
N PHE A 194 3.92 9.70 -4.77
CA PHE A 194 3.75 8.58 -5.68
C PHE A 194 2.29 8.35 -6.09
N ALA A 195 1.34 8.47 -5.15
CA ALA A 195 -0.08 8.36 -5.46
C ALA A 195 -0.55 9.45 -6.40
N ALA A 196 -0.20 10.72 -6.14
CA ALA A 196 -0.56 11.84 -6.99
C ALA A 196 0.01 11.67 -8.41
N GLU A 197 1.30 11.32 -8.52
CA GLU A 197 1.96 11.08 -9.82
C GLU A 197 1.34 9.91 -10.58
N SER A 198 0.89 8.86 -9.88
CA SER A 198 0.32 7.67 -10.52
C SER A 198 -1.04 7.89 -11.20
N TYR A 199 -1.71 9.02 -10.92
CA TYR A 199 -2.99 9.38 -11.54
C TYR A 199 -2.88 10.18 -12.84
N HIS A 200 -1.68 10.64 -13.19
CA HIS A 200 -1.38 11.32 -14.45
C HIS A 200 -1.02 10.34 -15.56
#